data_AF-A0A0M4RGW9-F1
#
_entry.id   AF-A0A0M4RGW9-F1
#
_cell.length_a   1.000
_cell.length_b   1.000
_cell.length_c   1.000
_cell.angle_alpha   90.00
_cell.angle_beta   90.00
_cell.angle_gamma   90.00
#
_symmetry.space_group_name_H-M   'P 1'
#
loop_
_entity.id
_entity.type
_entity.pdbx_description
1 polymer ?
#
loop_
_entity_poly.entity_id
_entity_poly.type
_entity_poly.pdbx_seq_one_letter_code
_entity_poly.pdbx_strand_id
1 'polypeptide(L)'
;MNWSIIHIVPFDIGYSFVNYRCSNQQDKERIISELENFCKDNGYDVFEAQISKCFFNVKFNENISCFLLEYGIGVFVVKNIKEIDMKKVKEKFEENISCVLYYSKKKEQKLILECQSKSFEVFKIFMKKVWSLISIYERPYSATESYKYAGFSYVFSIYHIIDPTENLLKAKNENIDLLMNPSIIHKICDETQWDAIKTKILDYDMKGYNLKEYTAISVVASSWSAVAVIENEETEVIEKIINYEINAQASWFLFDCLVDNINKSNMTNLDLQKEKSLATNVSLDMSIILDANMSLSEKNVLESIFRTTGFGALRDKLFLLLENRIAIAEAKISERQVKYGIVTEILLVLFTLVSIYEPIRNLISGSLQTVDIVLGIFMIVIFIICSIMIIRREK
;
A
#
# COMPACT_ATOMS: atom_id res chain seq x y z
N MET A 1 35.58 -8.85 -3.85
CA MET A 1 34.23 -8.46 -3.42
C MET A 1 33.50 -7.88 -4.61
N ASN A 2 32.42 -8.53 -5.05
CA ASN A 2 31.52 -8.04 -6.09
C ASN A 2 30.23 -7.55 -5.44
N TRP A 3 29.54 -6.61 -6.05
CA TRP A 3 28.29 -6.10 -5.51
C TRP A 3 27.33 -5.64 -6.60
N SER A 4 26.04 -5.72 -6.30
CA SER A 4 24.97 -5.12 -7.09
C SER A 4 23.94 -4.47 -6.17
N ILE A 5 23.16 -3.53 -6.71
CA ILE A 5 22.06 -2.89 -6.02
C ILE A 5 20.80 -3.18 -6.80
N ILE A 6 19.79 -3.72 -6.12
CA ILE A 6 18.47 -3.96 -6.66
C ILE A 6 17.53 -2.93 -6.06
N HIS A 7 16.75 -2.26 -6.89
CA HIS A 7 15.75 -1.28 -6.47
C HIS A 7 14.35 -1.81 -6.65
N ILE A 8 13.51 -1.54 -5.65
CA ILE A 8 12.09 -1.86 -5.63
C ILE A 8 11.32 -0.54 -5.63
N VAL A 9 10.49 -0.35 -6.65
CA VAL A 9 9.83 0.91 -6.95
C VAL A 9 8.32 0.67 -7.08
N PRO A 10 7.56 0.83 -5.98
CA PRO A 10 6.11 0.62 -6.01
C PRO A 10 5.37 1.83 -6.58
N PHE A 11 4.25 1.58 -7.26
CA PHE A 11 3.29 2.57 -7.75
C PHE A 11 1.85 2.07 -7.60
N ASP A 12 0.89 2.99 -7.47
CA ASP A 12 -0.50 2.63 -7.18
C ASP A 12 -1.28 2.50 -8.48
N ILE A 13 -1.91 1.34 -8.69
CA ILE A 13 -2.82 1.11 -9.82
C ILE A 13 -4.15 1.85 -9.57
N GLY A 14 -4.50 2.02 -8.29
CA GLY A 14 -5.70 2.72 -7.85
C GLY A 14 -6.98 1.89 -7.83
N TYR A 15 -6.87 0.58 -8.05
CA TYR A 15 -7.99 -0.35 -8.09
C TYR A 15 -7.59 -1.71 -7.52
N SER A 16 -8.39 -2.29 -6.62
CA SER A 16 -8.15 -3.60 -6.03
C SER A 16 -9.03 -4.69 -6.62
N PHE A 17 -8.42 -5.84 -6.92
CA PHE A 17 -9.10 -7.06 -7.37
C PHE A 17 -9.40 -8.03 -6.21
N VAL A 18 -9.07 -7.68 -4.96
CA VAL A 18 -9.20 -8.56 -3.79
C VAL A 18 -10.66 -8.78 -3.33
N ASN A 19 -11.63 -8.07 -3.91
CA ASN A 19 -13.05 -8.29 -3.66
C ASN A 19 -13.68 -9.13 -4.79
N TYR A 20 -13.87 -10.43 -4.55
CA TYR A 20 -14.49 -11.39 -5.48
C TYR A 20 -15.99 -11.14 -5.69
N ARG A 21 -16.36 -10.03 -6.34
CA ARG A 21 -17.61 -9.97 -7.12
C ARG A 21 -17.31 -10.48 -8.52
N CYS A 22 -18.25 -11.18 -9.17
CA CYS A 22 -18.06 -11.70 -10.53
C CYS A 22 -17.60 -10.62 -11.54
N SER A 23 -17.96 -9.35 -11.31
CA SER A 23 -17.49 -8.20 -12.10
C SER A 23 -15.97 -8.00 -12.05
N ASN A 24 -15.35 -8.16 -10.88
CA ASN A 24 -13.93 -7.85 -10.69
C ASN A 24 -13.01 -8.87 -11.37
N GLN A 25 -13.48 -10.11 -11.52
CA GLN A 25 -12.74 -11.15 -12.23
C GLN A 25 -12.73 -10.91 -13.74
N GLN A 26 -13.88 -10.53 -14.33
CA GLN A 26 -13.97 -10.18 -15.75
C GLN A 26 -13.12 -8.96 -16.08
N ASP A 27 -13.12 -7.95 -15.21
CA ASP A 27 -12.25 -6.78 -15.36
C ASP A 27 -10.76 -7.15 -15.30
N LYS A 28 -10.38 -8.05 -14.39
CA LYS A 28 -9.00 -8.55 -14.27
C LYS A 28 -8.55 -9.24 -15.56
N GLU A 29 -9.37 -10.17 -16.08
CA GLU A 29 -9.08 -10.90 -17.32
C GLU A 29 -8.97 -9.96 -18.53
N ARG A 30 -9.86 -8.97 -18.63
CA ARG A 30 -9.80 -7.91 -19.66
C ARG A 30 -8.49 -7.13 -19.58
N ILE A 31 -8.09 -6.72 -18.37
CA ILE A 31 -6.86 -5.95 -18.14
C ILE A 31 -5.63 -6.78 -18.51
N ILE A 32 -5.59 -8.06 -18.11
CA ILE A 32 -4.49 -8.98 -18.46
C ILE A 32 -4.35 -9.07 -19.98
N SER A 33 -5.45 -9.35 -20.71
CA SER A 33 -5.40 -9.48 -22.17
C SER A 33 -4.92 -8.19 -22.85
N GLU A 34 -5.38 -7.02 -22.39
CA GLU A 34 -4.94 -5.72 -22.89
C GLU A 34 -3.45 -5.44 -22.62
N LEU A 35 -2.94 -5.86 -21.47
CA LEU A 35 -1.54 -5.72 -21.12
C LEU A 35 -0.67 -6.71 -21.89
N GLU A 36 -1.11 -7.95 -22.12
CA GLU A 36 -0.42 -8.93 -22.95
C GLU A 36 -0.27 -8.43 -24.38
N ASN A 37 -1.34 -7.90 -24.97
CA ASN A 37 -1.30 -7.30 -26.31
C ASN A 37 -0.32 -6.11 -26.35
N PHE A 38 -0.39 -5.21 -25.37
CA PHE A 38 0.54 -4.09 -25.25
C PHE A 38 1.99 -4.56 -25.13
N CYS A 39 2.27 -5.58 -24.32
CA CYS A 39 3.62 -6.13 -24.15
C CYS A 39 4.14 -6.74 -25.45
N LYS A 40 3.29 -7.52 -26.14
CA LYS A 40 3.63 -8.13 -27.43
C LYS A 40 3.96 -7.08 -28.49
N ASP A 41 3.16 -6.01 -28.59
CA ASP A 41 3.36 -4.94 -29.56
C ASP A 41 4.67 -4.16 -29.33
N ASN A 42 5.15 -4.13 -28.08
CA ASN A 42 6.38 -3.43 -27.70
C ASN A 42 7.59 -4.37 -27.52
N GLY A 43 7.42 -5.68 -27.77
CA GLY A 43 8.50 -6.67 -27.63
C GLY A 43 8.93 -6.92 -26.17
N TYR A 44 8.00 -6.82 -25.22
CA TYR A 44 8.23 -7.14 -23.81
C TYR A 44 7.82 -8.58 -23.49
N ASP A 45 8.58 -9.22 -22.60
CA ASP A 45 8.37 -10.62 -22.26
C ASP A 45 7.45 -10.74 -21.04
N VAL A 46 6.28 -11.35 -21.23
CA VAL A 46 5.39 -11.74 -20.12
C VAL A 46 5.85 -13.09 -19.58
N PHE A 47 5.91 -13.22 -18.26
CA PHE A 47 6.39 -14.44 -17.61
C PHE A 47 5.57 -14.80 -16.37
N GLU A 48 5.62 -16.07 -15.97
CA GLU A 48 5.03 -16.51 -14.71
C GLU A 48 6.00 -16.29 -13.56
N ALA A 49 5.53 -15.64 -12.48
CA ALA A 49 6.30 -15.43 -11.27
C ALA A 49 5.60 -16.10 -10.08
N GLN A 50 6.38 -16.74 -9.20
CA GLN A 50 5.87 -17.32 -7.95
C GLN A 50 5.75 -16.24 -6.86
N ILE A 51 5.04 -15.16 -7.15
CA ILE A 51 4.76 -14.09 -6.19
C ILE A 51 3.30 -14.18 -5.78
N SER A 52 3.07 -14.24 -4.47
CA SER A 52 1.72 -14.31 -3.90
C SER A 52 0.85 -13.16 -4.42
N LYS A 53 -0.38 -13.48 -4.83
CA LYS A 53 -1.36 -12.49 -5.30
C LYS A 53 -0.88 -11.64 -6.48
N CYS A 54 0.10 -12.11 -7.25
CA CYS A 54 0.48 -11.46 -8.48
C CYS A 54 -0.41 -11.94 -9.65
N PHE A 55 -0.97 -11.00 -10.41
CA PHE A 55 -1.85 -11.32 -11.53
C PHE A 55 -1.22 -11.04 -12.90
N PHE A 56 -0.13 -10.27 -12.97
CA PHE A 56 0.55 -9.96 -14.22
C PHE A 56 2.02 -9.59 -13.98
N ASN A 57 2.92 -10.15 -14.79
CA ASN A 57 4.35 -9.86 -14.73
C ASN A 57 4.91 -9.61 -16.11
N VAL A 58 5.80 -8.63 -16.22
CA VAL A 58 6.46 -8.28 -17.47
C VAL A 58 7.91 -7.96 -17.24
N LYS A 59 8.76 -8.45 -18.14
CA LYS A 59 10.18 -8.12 -18.23
C LYS A 59 10.37 -7.20 -19.44
N PHE A 60 10.78 -5.97 -19.18
CA PHE A 60 11.01 -4.98 -20.24
C PHE A 60 12.41 -5.12 -20.85
N ASN A 61 13.37 -5.56 -20.04
CA ASN A 61 14.74 -5.91 -20.45
C ASN A 61 15.42 -6.74 -19.34
N GLU A 62 16.71 -7.04 -19.50
CA GLU A 62 17.49 -7.82 -18.52
C GLU A 62 17.52 -7.22 -17.11
N ASN A 63 17.39 -5.90 -17.00
CA ASN A 63 17.55 -5.14 -15.76
C ASN A 63 16.23 -4.69 -15.15
N ILE A 64 15.13 -4.69 -15.91
CA ILE A 64 13.86 -4.10 -15.50
C ILE A 64 12.73 -5.09 -15.69
N SER A 65 12.02 -5.36 -14.59
CA SER A 65 10.78 -6.12 -14.56
C SER A 65 9.71 -5.39 -13.74
N CYS A 66 8.44 -5.74 -13.94
CA CYS A 66 7.32 -5.22 -13.17
C CYS A 66 6.34 -6.34 -12.81
N PHE A 67 5.82 -6.25 -11.59
CA PHE A 67 4.89 -7.21 -10.98
C PHE A 67 3.64 -6.43 -10.57
N LEU A 68 2.47 -6.85 -11.06
CA LEU A 68 1.18 -6.24 -10.69
C LEU A 68 0.45 -7.17 -9.72
N LEU A 69 0.10 -6.63 -8.55
CA LEU A 69 -0.47 -7.38 -7.44
C LEU A 69 -1.97 -7.13 -7.33
N GLU A 70 -2.73 -8.16 -6.93
CA GLU A 70 -4.20 -8.16 -6.92
C GLU A 70 -4.78 -7.07 -6.02
N TYR A 71 -4.06 -6.62 -4.99
CA TYR A 71 -4.48 -5.52 -4.12
C TYR A 71 -4.26 -4.13 -4.74
N GLY A 72 -3.83 -4.05 -6.00
CA GLY A 72 -3.82 -2.82 -6.78
C GLY A 72 -2.53 -2.02 -6.68
N ILE A 73 -1.40 -2.68 -6.41
CA ILE A 73 -0.08 -2.07 -6.42
C ILE A 73 0.76 -2.74 -7.51
N GLY A 74 1.46 -1.95 -8.30
CA GLY A 74 2.50 -2.43 -9.20
C GLY A 74 3.88 -2.16 -8.61
N VAL A 75 4.84 -3.04 -8.87
CA VAL A 75 6.21 -2.95 -8.35
C VAL A 75 7.20 -3.15 -9.48
N PHE A 76 8.00 -2.14 -9.78
CA PHE A 76 9.16 -2.31 -10.64
C PHE A 76 10.34 -2.83 -9.83
N VAL A 77 11.05 -3.80 -10.40
CA VAL A 77 12.34 -4.27 -9.91
C VAL A 77 13.41 -3.88 -10.93
N VAL A 78 14.39 -3.09 -10.47
CA VAL A 78 15.46 -2.54 -11.29
C VAL A 78 16.79 -3.04 -10.77
N LYS A 79 17.60 -3.64 -11.64
CA LYS A 79 18.92 -4.19 -11.33
C LYS A 79 19.99 -3.50 -12.16
N ASN A 80 21.24 -3.51 -11.68
CA ASN A 80 22.44 -3.24 -12.47
C ASN A 80 22.44 -1.91 -13.27
N ILE A 81 22.11 -0.79 -12.62
CA ILE A 81 22.18 0.53 -13.27
C ILE A 81 23.66 0.94 -13.45
N LYS A 82 24.12 1.06 -14.70
CA LYS A 82 25.52 1.37 -15.04
C LYS A 82 25.79 2.84 -15.41
N GLU A 83 24.77 3.68 -15.36
CA GLU A 83 24.80 5.06 -15.87
C GLU A 83 25.54 6.05 -14.94
N ILE A 84 26.04 5.60 -13.79
CA ILE A 84 26.60 6.46 -12.76
C ILE A 84 28.13 6.42 -12.81
N ASP A 85 28.73 7.60 -12.91
CA ASP A 85 30.17 7.75 -12.74
C ASP A 85 30.55 7.57 -11.26
N MET A 86 31.29 6.49 -11.00
CA MET A 86 31.78 6.09 -9.69
C MET A 86 33.27 6.40 -9.50
N LYS A 87 33.96 6.97 -10.49
CA LYS A 87 35.42 7.09 -10.48
C LYS A 87 35.93 7.90 -9.29
N LYS A 88 35.45 9.14 -9.14
CA LYS A 88 35.88 10.03 -8.05
C LYS A 88 35.59 9.48 -6.66
N VAL A 89 34.41 8.89 -6.46
CA VAL A 89 34.02 8.37 -5.14
C VAL A 89 34.83 7.13 -4.78
N LYS A 90 35.18 6.27 -5.76
CA LYS A 90 36.06 5.12 -5.56
C LYS A 90 37.48 5.58 -5.21
N GLU A 91 38.02 6.58 -5.91
CA GLU A 91 39.33 7.15 -5.60
C GLU A 91 39.36 7.77 -4.19
N LYS A 92 38.27 8.45 -3.79
CA LYS A 92 38.21 9.05 -2.46
C LYS A 92 38.01 8.01 -1.35
N PHE A 93 37.14 7.02 -1.54
CA PHE A 93 36.69 6.09 -0.49
C PHE A 93 37.11 4.64 -0.77
N GLU A 94 38.30 4.43 -1.33
CA GLU A 94 38.80 3.10 -1.71
C GLU A 94 38.73 2.07 -0.56
N GLU A 95 39.07 2.50 0.66
CA GLU A 95 39.04 1.66 1.87
C GLU A 95 37.64 1.54 2.51
N ASN A 96 36.66 2.33 2.05
CA ASN A 96 35.33 2.46 2.65
C ASN A 96 34.23 2.10 1.65
N ILE A 97 34.10 0.80 1.35
CA ILE A 97 33.14 0.29 0.37
C ILE A 97 31.69 0.71 0.66
N SER A 98 31.35 0.91 1.94
CA SER A 98 30.05 1.42 2.38
C SER A 98 29.71 2.78 1.78
N CYS A 99 30.68 3.69 1.69
CA CYS A 99 30.52 5.02 1.09
C CYS A 99 30.27 4.91 -0.42
N VAL A 100 31.01 4.04 -1.11
CA VAL A 100 30.87 3.80 -2.55
C VAL A 100 29.48 3.23 -2.85
N LEU A 101 29.06 2.20 -2.12
CA LEU A 101 27.74 1.57 -2.26
C LEU A 101 26.60 2.54 -1.96
N TYR A 102 26.71 3.33 -0.88
CA TYR A 102 25.69 4.30 -0.51
C TYR A 102 25.59 5.46 -1.52
N TYR A 103 26.73 5.91 -2.06
CA TYR A 103 26.75 6.90 -3.14
C TYR A 103 26.04 6.38 -4.39
N SER A 104 26.36 5.15 -4.82
CA SER A 104 25.70 4.48 -5.95
C SER A 104 24.19 4.43 -5.72
N LYS A 105 23.75 3.87 -4.57
CA LYS A 105 22.33 3.82 -4.17
C LYS A 105 21.66 5.19 -4.34
N LYS A 106 22.22 6.25 -3.75
CA LYS A 106 21.59 7.58 -3.77
C LYS A 106 21.47 8.17 -5.18
N LYS A 107 22.49 7.96 -6.03
CA LYS A 107 22.45 8.42 -7.42
C LYS A 107 21.46 7.60 -8.26
N GLU A 108 21.42 6.28 -8.08
CA GLU A 108 20.48 5.38 -8.77
C GLU A 108 19.03 5.71 -8.41
N GLN A 109 18.73 5.88 -7.12
CA GLN A 109 17.41 6.28 -6.65
C GLN A 109 16.96 7.61 -7.26
N LYS A 110 17.86 8.59 -7.36
CA LYS A 110 17.57 9.89 -7.98
C LYS A 110 17.25 9.73 -9.47
N LEU A 111 18.05 8.97 -10.21
CA LEU A 111 17.82 8.70 -11.63
C LEU A 111 16.46 8.03 -11.89
N ILE A 112 16.11 7.06 -11.04
CA ILE A 112 14.81 6.36 -11.07
C ILE A 112 13.65 7.35 -10.84
N LEU A 113 13.67 8.08 -9.72
CA LEU A 113 12.58 8.97 -9.32
C LEU A 113 12.38 10.15 -10.27
N GLU A 114 13.47 10.70 -10.81
CA GLU A 114 13.41 11.82 -11.76
C GLU A 114 13.21 11.33 -13.21
N CYS A 115 13.25 10.01 -13.45
CA CYS A 115 13.19 9.36 -14.76
C CYS A 115 14.10 10.04 -15.80
N GLN A 116 15.35 10.34 -15.41
CA GLN A 116 16.29 11.11 -16.24
C GLN A 116 17.02 10.29 -17.31
N SER A 117 16.75 8.99 -17.40
CA SER A 117 17.31 8.10 -18.41
C SER A 117 16.23 7.54 -19.33
N LYS A 118 16.60 7.34 -20.60
CA LYS A 118 15.79 6.60 -21.59
C LYS A 118 15.39 5.22 -21.07
N SER A 119 16.26 4.59 -20.28
CA SER A 119 16.02 3.29 -19.63
C SER A 119 14.78 3.29 -18.73
N PHE A 120 14.38 4.46 -18.20
CA PHE A 120 13.23 4.60 -17.29
C PHE A 120 11.99 5.20 -17.94
N GLU A 121 12.03 5.58 -19.23
CA GLU A 121 10.84 6.03 -19.96
C GLU A 121 9.74 4.95 -19.98
N VAL A 122 10.17 3.67 -20.01
CA VAL A 122 9.27 2.52 -19.96
C VAL A 122 8.34 2.53 -18.75
N PHE A 123 8.78 3.09 -17.61
CA PHE A 123 7.93 3.17 -16.42
C PHE A 123 6.70 4.03 -16.68
N LYS A 124 6.92 5.24 -17.22
CA LYS A 124 5.84 6.19 -17.50
C LYS A 124 4.88 5.63 -18.54
N ILE A 125 5.41 5.02 -19.59
CA ILE A 125 4.59 4.43 -20.66
C ILE A 125 3.73 3.30 -20.08
N PHE A 126 4.33 2.38 -19.33
CA PHE A 126 3.62 1.24 -18.76
C PHE A 126 2.59 1.66 -17.71
N MET A 127 2.95 2.53 -16.77
CA MET A 127 2.02 3.06 -15.76
C MET A 127 0.83 3.77 -16.41
N LYS A 128 1.05 4.59 -17.44
CA LYS A 128 -0.03 5.22 -18.21
C LYS A 128 -0.94 4.19 -18.85
N LYS A 129 -0.39 3.13 -19.46
CA LYS A 129 -1.20 2.06 -20.03
C LYS A 129 -2.02 1.39 -18.94
N VAL A 130 -1.42 0.99 -17.82
CA VAL A 130 -2.13 0.37 -16.68
C VAL A 130 -3.28 1.26 -16.19
N TRP A 131 -3.02 2.54 -15.91
CA TRP A 131 -4.04 3.49 -15.48
C TRP A 131 -5.14 3.69 -16.53
N SER A 132 -4.79 3.75 -17.82
CA SER A 132 -5.79 3.90 -18.89
C SER A 132 -6.82 2.76 -18.95
N LEU A 133 -6.48 1.59 -18.40
CA LEU A 133 -7.35 0.42 -18.37
C LEU A 133 -8.33 0.41 -17.17
N ILE A 134 -8.11 1.29 -16.19
CA ILE A 134 -8.95 1.44 -15.00
C ILE A 134 -10.06 2.48 -15.26
N SER A 135 -11.31 2.03 -15.22
CA SER A 135 -12.47 2.90 -15.47
C SER A 135 -12.90 3.69 -14.24
N ILE A 136 -12.80 3.10 -13.04
CA ILE A 136 -13.18 3.72 -11.78
C ILE A 136 -12.06 3.48 -10.77
N TYR A 137 -11.48 4.57 -10.29
CA TYR A 137 -10.43 4.54 -9.29
C TYR A 137 -11.04 4.48 -7.88
N GLU A 138 -10.67 3.47 -7.10
CA GLU A 138 -10.94 3.40 -5.66
C GLU A 138 -10.01 4.35 -4.89
N ARG A 139 -8.78 4.51 -5.37
CA ARG A 139 -7.76 5.40 -4.81
C ARG A 139 -7.32 6.50 -5.80
N PRO A 140 -8.20 7.46 -6.12
CA PRO A 140 -7.94 8.45 -7.16
C PRO A 140 -6.83 9.46 -6.81
N TYR A 141 -6.50 9.65 -5.53
CA TYR A 141 -5.47 10.62 -5.13
C TYR A 141 -4.05 10.14 -5.44
N SER A 142 -3.80 8.83 -5.31
CA SER A 142 -2.48 8.23 -5.47
C SER A 142 -2.22 7.63 -6.86
N ALA A 143 -3.27 7.20 -7.56
CA ALA A 143 -3.17 6.57 -8.87
C ALA A 143 -3.10 7.57 -10.03
N THR A 144 -2.06 8.42 -10.01
CA THR A 144 -1.88 9.48 -11.01
C THR A 144 -0.43 9.92 -11.10
N GLU A 145 -0.02 10.44 -12.26
CA GLU A 145 1.29 11.08 -12.45
C GLU A 145 1.51 12.27 -11.51
N SER A 146 0.44 12.91 -11.03
CA SER A 146 0.58 14.05 -10.11
C SER A 146 0.93 13.66 -8.68
N TYR A 147 0.86 12.37 -8.34
CA TYR A 147 1.15 11.89 -7.00
C TYR A 147 2.66 11.77 -6.77
N LYS A 148 3.17 12.55 -5.80
CA LYS A 148 4.58 12.54 -5.36
C LYS A 148 5.55 12.60 -6.56
N TYR A 149 6.37 11.57 -6.78
CA TYR A 149 7.37 11.52 -7.85
C TYR A 149 6.80 10.83 -9.10
N ALA A 150 5.92 11.51 -9.84
CA ALA A 150 5.33 10.96 -11.07
C ALA A 150 4.50 9.66 -10.90
N GLY A 151 3.89 9.46 -9.72
CA GLY A 151 3.16 8.23 -9.35
C GLY A 151 3.96 7.29 -8.44
N PHE A 152 5.26 7.55 -8.24
CA PHE A 152 6.09 6.84 -7.25
C PHE A 152 6.11 7.55 -5.92
N SER A 153 6.25 6.80 -4.83
CA SER A 153 6.44 7.38 -3.49
C SER A 153 7.88 7.32 -3.00
N TYR A 154 8.56 6.21 -3.20
CA TYR A 154 9.94 6.01 -2.76
C TYR A 154 10.61 4.91 -3.58
N VAL A 155 11.92 4.77 -3.41
CA VAL A 155 12.71 3.66 -3.95
C VAL A 155 13.37 2.94 -2.78
N PHE A 156 13.02 1.68 -2.59
CA PHE A 156 13.72 0.80 -1.66
C PHE A 156 14.90 0.13 -2.37
N SER A 157 15.99 -0.13 -1.65
CA SER A 157 17.17 -0.75 -2.25
C SER A 157 17.66 -1.92 -1.41
N ILE A 158 17.92 -3.02 -2.09
CA ILE A 158 18.56 -4.23 -1.58
C ILE A 158 20.00 -4.22 -2.07
N TYR A 159 20.94 -4.37 -1.16
CA TYR A 159 22.34 -4.60 -1.49
C TYR A 159 22.57 -6.09 -1.67
N HIS A 160 23.20 -6.50 -2.76
CA HIS A 160 23.69 -7.86 -2.94
C HIS A 160 25.20 -7.82 -2.98
N ILE A 161 25.83 -8.51 -2.04
CA ILE A 161 27.27 -8.43 -1.78
C ILE A 161 27.83 -9.84 -1.84
N ILE A 162 28.74 -10.07 -2.79
CA ILE A 162 29.46 -11.33 -2.93
C ILE A 162 30.89 -11.15 -2.39
N ASP A 163 31.16 -11.76 -1.25
CA ASP A 163 32.45 -11.73 -0.56
C ASP A 163 33.04 -13.14 -0.37
N PRO A 164 33.97 -13.57 -1.24
CA PRO A 164 34.58 -14.89 -1.17
C PRO A 164 35.48 -15.11 0.06
N THR A 165 35.76 -14.07 0.84
CA THR A 165 36.74 -14.12 1.94
C THR A 165 36.15 -14.53 3.29
N GLU A 166 34.84 -14.81 3.35
CA GLU A 166 34.04 -15.14 4.55
C GLU A 166 34.03 -14.09 5.68
N ASN A 167 34.77 -12.98 5.51
CA ASN A 167 34.95 -11.96 6.55
C ASN A 167 33.63 -11.26 6.92
N LEU A 168 32.75 -11.06 5.95
CA LEU A 168 31.45 -10.41 6.15
C LEU A 168 30.36 -11.35 6.69
N LEU A 169 30.57 -12.67 6.68
CA LEU A 169 29.59 -13.65 7.16
C LEU A 169 29.63 -13.86 8.68
N LYS A 170 30.80 -13.67 9.31
CA LYS A 170 31.07 -14.20 10.67
C LYS A 170 31.02 -13.17 11.81
N ALA A 171 30.93 -11.87 11.52
CA ALA A 171 30.95 -10.82 12.56
C ALA A 171 30.16 -9.57 12.19
N LYS A 172 29.77 -8.77 13.21
CA LYS A 172 29.31 -7.39 12.99
C LYS A 172 30.42 -6.62 12.27
N ASN A 173 30.13 -6.16 11.06
CA ASN A 173 31.10 -5.45 10.23
C ASN A 173 30.76 -3.95 10.16
N GLU A 174 31.77 -3.09 10.32
CA GLU A 174 31.59 -1.63 10.32
C GLU A 174 31.04 -1.10 9.00
N ASN A 175 31.49 -1.62 7.85
CA ASN A 175 30.98 -1.20 6.54
C ASN A 175 29.50 -1.55 6.38
N ILE A 176 29.07 -2.73 6.84
CA ILE A 176 27.66 -3.11 6.81
C ILE A 176 26.86 -2.24 7.79
N ASP A 177 27.40 -1.98 8.99
CA ASP A 177 26.76 -1.11 9.96
C ASP A 177 26.56 0.32 9.46
N LEU A 178 27.55 0.89 8.76
CA LEU A 178 27.45 2.20 8.10
C LEU A 178 26.39 2.22 7.00
N LEU A 179 26.24 1.13 6.24
CA LEU A 179 25.17 1.00 5.23
C LEU A 179 23.78 0.91 5.86
N MET A 180 23.67 0.19 6.97
CA MET A 180 22.42 0.02 7.73
C MET A 180 22.06 1.28 8.54
N ASN A 181 23.07 2.07 8.93
CA ASN A 181 22.93 3.28 9.73
C ASN A 181 23.59 4.50 9.05
N PRO A 182 23.08 4.96 7.89
CA PRO A 182 23.77 5.92 7.02
C PRO A 182 23.83 7.35 7.54
N SER A 183 23.62 7.58 8.84
CA SER A 183 23.63 8.89 9.49
C SER A 183 24.93 9.68 9.26
N ILE A 184 26.09 9.02 9.17
CA ILE A 184 27.36 9.70 8.89
C ILE A 184 27.51 9.98 7.40
N ILE A 185 27.14 9.01 6.55
CA ILE A 185 27.33 9.05 5.10
C ILE A 185 26.14 9.67 4.33
N HIS A 186 25.12 10.18 5.02
CA HIS A 186 23.88 10.68 4.39
C HIS A 186 24.10 11.81 3.37
N LYS A 187 25.21 12.57 3.49
CA LYS A 187 25.61 13.65 2.57
C LYS A 187 26.66 13.22 1.54
N ILE A 188 26.84 11.93 1.28
CA ILE A 188 27.89 11.44 0.37
C ILE A 188 27.80 12.01 -1.05
N CYS A 189 26.63 12.48 -1.49
CA CYS A 189 26.47 13.09 -2.82
C CYS A 189 27.09 14.50 -2.94
N ASP A 190 27.45 15.13 -1.83
CA ASP A 190 28.13 16.43 -1.79
C ASP A 190 29.64 16.24 -1.61
N GLU A 191 30.40 16.48 -2.69
CA GLU A 191 31.87 16.32 -2.70
C GLU A 191 32.56 17.16 -1.62
N THR A 192 31.98 18.31 -1.22
CA THR A 192 32.56 19.18 -0.18
C THR A 192 32.51 18.57 1.21
N GLN A 193 31.63 17.58 1.43
CA GLN A 193 31.47 16.91 2.72
C GLN A 193 32.37 15.68 2.85
N TRP A 194 33.07 15.26 1.81
CA TRP A 194 33.79 13.99 1.78
C TRP A 194 34.87 13.86 2.84
N ASP A 195 35.66 14.92 3.06
CA ASP A 195 36.69 14.92 4.11
C ASP A 195 36.07 14.84 5.51
N ALA A 196 34.99 15.58 5.76
CA ALA A 196 34.27 15.51 7.02
C ALA A 196 33.64 14.13 7.27
N ILE A 197 33.15 13.46 6.21
CA ILE A 197 32.64 12.08 6.29
C ILE A 197 33.77 11.12 6.68
N LYS A 198 34.94 11.22 6.03
CA LYS A 198 36.10 10.39 6.38
C LYS A 198 36.49 10.53 7.84
N THR A 199 36.62 11.76 8.33
CA THR A 199 36.96 12.00 9.75
C THR A 199 35.94 11.36 10.68
N LYS A 200 34.64 11.50 10.38
CA LYS A 200 33.58 10.91 11.22
C LYS A 200 33.55 9.39 11.20
N ILE A 201 34.01 8.75 10.12
CA ILE A 201 34.10 7.29 10.05
C ILE A 201 35.20 6.76 10.99
N LEU A 202 36.33 7.48 11.10
CA LEU A 202 37.42 7.07 12.00
C LEU A 202 36.99 7.00 13.47
N ASP A 203 36.04 7.86 13.87
CA ASP A 203 35.49 7.92 15.23
C ASP A 203 34.12 7.21 15.33
N TYR A 204 33.76 6.37 14.36
CA TYR A 204 32.44 5.76 14.31
C TYR A 204 32.28 4.64 15.35
N ASP A 205 31.34 4.82 16.27
CA ASP A 205 30.89 3.76 17.16
C ASP A 205 29.74 2.96 16.53
N MET A 206 29.91 1.64 16.45
CA MET A 206 28.96 0.76 15.78
C MET A 206 27.63 0.72 16.51
N LYS A 207 26.56 1.09 15.82
CA LYS A 207 25.19 1.11 16.38
C LYS A 207 24.55 -0.27 16.40
N GLY A 208 24.98 -1.14 15.50
CA GLY A 208 24.43 -2.47 15.29
C GLY A 208 23.32 -2.50 14.25
N TYR A 209 23.10 -3.70 13.74
CA TYR A 209 22.06 -4.06 12.79
C TYR A 209 21.59 -5.49 13.07
N ASN A 210 20.45 -5.87 12.49
CA ASN A 210 20.00 -7.25 12.58
C ASN A 210 20.75 -8.07 11.54
N LEU A 211 21.47 -9.10 11.98
CA LEU A 211 22.14 -10.06 11.11
C LEU A 211 21.55 -11.44 11.38
N LYS A 212 21.09 -12.11 10.33
CA LYS A 212 20.51 -13.45 10.40
C LYS A 212 21.13 -14.34 9.34
N GLU A 213 21.55 -15.53 9.77
CA GLU A 213 22.03 -16.56 8.87
C GLU A 213 20.85 -17.17 8.10
N TYR A 214 20.97 -17.25 6.77
CA TYR A 214 20.00 -17.91 5.91
C TYR A 214 20.48 -19.33 5.57
N THR A 215 21.72 -19.44 5.10
CA THR A 215 22.48 -20.68 4.89
C THR A 215 23.88 -20.51 5.48
N ALA A 216 24.67 -21.59 5.50
CA ALA A 216 26.07 -21.54 5.92
C ALA A 216 26.96 -20.57 5.11
N ILE A 217 26.51 -20.16 3.91
CA ILE A 217 27.27 -19.28 2.99
C ILE A 217 26.56 -17.96 2.69
N SER A 218 25.38 -17.73 3.27
CA SER A 218 24.55 -16.55 3.02
C SER A 218 23.94 -16.00 4.30
N VAL A 219 24.17 -14.72 4.57
CA VAL A 219 23.57 -13.99 5.68
C VAL A 219 22.80 -12.78 5.16
N VAL A 220 21.76 -12.40 5.89
CA VAL A 220 20.95 -11.22 5.58
C VAL A 220 21.07 -10.22 6.71
N ALA A 221 21.52 -9.03 6.37
CA ALA A 221 21.52 -7.87 7.24
C ALA A 221 20.29 -7.00 6.95
N SER A 222 19.52 -6.65 7.98
CA SER A 222 18.35 -5.78 7.84
C SER A 222 18.36 -4.61 8.82
N SER A 223 17.87 -3.47 8.34
CA SER A 223 17.64 -2.26 9.12
C SER A 223 16.48 -1.46 8.53
N TRP A 224 16.07 -0.40 9.22
CA TRP A 224 15.06 0.52 8.68
C TRP A 224 15.46 1.19 7.36
N SER A 225 16.76 1.22 7.03
CA SER A 225 17.28 1.99 5.89
C SER A 225 17.55 1.14 4.64
N ALA A 226 17.78 -0.17 4.81
CA ALA A 226 18.14 -1.09 3.75
C ALA A 226 18.12 -2.55 4.23
N VAL A 227 18.11 -3.45 3.24
CA VAL A 227 18.43 -4.87 3.41
C VAL A 227 19.67 -5.19 2.58
N ALA A 228 20.56 -6.02 3.12
CA ALA A 228 21.74 -6.52 2.41
C ALA A 228 21.77 -8.05 2.49
N VAL A 229 21.90 -8.69 1.33
CA VAL A 229 22.17 -10.12 1.19
C VAL A 229 23.65 -10.26 0.93
N ILE A 230 24.34 -10.95 1.83
CA ILE A 230 25.80 -11.10 1.83
C ILE A 230 26.10 -12.59 1.68
N GLU A 231 26.82 -12.95 0.62
CA GLU A 231 27.05 -14.34 0.25
C GLU A 231 28.50 -14.59 -0.17
N ASN A 232 28.99 -15.82 -0.01
CA ASN A 232 30.31 -16.21 -0.55
C ASN A 232 30.29 -16.30 -2.08
N GLU A 233 29.20 -16.83 -2.62
CA GLU A 233 28.89 -16.97 -4.04
C GLU A 233 27.40 -16.66 -4.26
N GLU A 234 27.01 -16.33 -5.49
CA GLU A 234 25.61 -16.01 -5.80
C GLU A 234 24.73 -17.24 -5.62
N THR A 235 23.69 -17.12 -4.79
CA THR A 235 22.70 -18.20 -4.57
C THR A 235 21.28 -17.71 -4.81
N GLU A 236 20.30 -18.62 -4.79
CA GLU A 236 18.87 -18.28 -4.92
C GLU A 236 18.33 -17.42 -3.75
N VAL A 237 19.10 -17.21 -2.68
CA VAL A 237 18.69 -16.40 -1.53
C VAL A 237 18.34 -14.97 -1.97
N ILE A 238 19.13 -14.36 -2.86
CA ILE A 238 18.84 -13.00 -3.34
C ILE A 238 17.47 -12.91 -4.02
N GLU A 239 17.10 -13.90 -4.84
CA GLU A 239 15.81 -13.93 -5.52
C GLU A 239 14.65 -14.12 -4.54
N LYS A 240 14.82 -15.00 -3.54
CA LYS A 240 13.83 -15.16 -2.47
C LYS A 240 13.61 -13.88 -1.67
N ILE A 241 14.69 -13.16 -1.33
CA ILE A 241 14.59 -11.87 -0.63
C ILE A 241 13.93 -10.80 -1.50
N ILE A 242 14.24 -10.75 -2.80
CA ILE A 242 13.56 -9.85 -3.75
C ILE A 242 12.05 -10.15 -3.79
N ASN A 243 11.66 -11.41 -3.93
CA ASN A 243 10.24 -11.81 -3.97
C ASN A 243 9.51 -11.46 -2.68
N TYR A 244 10.16 -11.62 -1.52
CA TYR A 244 9.61 -11.19 -0.24
C TYR A 244 9.44 -9.67 -0.18
N GLU A 245 10.47 -8.93 -0.56
CA GLU A 245 10.46 -7.46 -0.52
C GLU A 245 9.46 -6.85 -1.50
N ILE A 246 9.21 -7.47 -2.66
CA ILE A 246 8.12 -7.04 -3.56
C ILE A 246 6.79 -7.01 -2.79
N ASN A 247 6.47 -8.06 -2.04
CA ASN A 247 5.24 -8.13 -1.24
C ASN A 247 5.25 -7.16 -0.06
N ALA A 248 6.35 -7.08 0.67
CA ALA A 248 6.47 -6.24 1.85
C ALA A 248 6.38 -4.74 1.48
N GLN A 249 7.14 -4.30 0.48
CA GLN A 249 7.15 -2.90 0.04
C GLN A 249 5.84 -2.50 -0.65
N ALA A 250 5.21 -3.41 -1.39
CA ALA A 250 3.89 -3.16 -1.97
C ALA A 250 2.78 -3.06 -0.92
N SER A 251 2.81 -3.94 0.09
CA SER A 251 1.86 -3.86 1.21
C SER A 251 2.06 -2.58 2.01
N TRP A 252 3.30 -2.22 2.33
CA TRP A 252 3.63 -0.96 2.98
C TRP A 252 3.10 0.23 2.17
N PHE A 253 3.35 0.22 0.87
CA PHE A 253 2.97 1.32 -0.01
C PHE A 253 1.45 1.44 -0.19
N LEU A 254 0.72 0.32 -0.27
CA LEU A 254 -0.74 0.33 -0.25
C LEU A 254 -1.25 1.07 0.99
N PHE A 255 -0.73 0.73 2.17
CA PHE A 255 -1.19 1.33 3.42
C PHE A 255 -0.91 2.84 3.47
N ASP A 256 0.24 3.28 2.95
CA ASP A 256 0.57 4.71 2.83
C ASP A 256 -0.43 5.42 1.88
N CYS A 257 -0.71 4.82 0.73
CA CYS A 257 -1.72 5.33 -0.21
C CYS A 257 -3.13 5.39 0.41
N LEU A 258 -3.52 4.39 1.21
CA LEU A 258 -4.81 4.40 1.90
C LEU A 258 -4.91 5.56 2.89
N VAL A 259 -3.86 5.81 3.69
CA VAL A 259 -3.81 6.96 4.60
C VAL A 259 -3.97 8.27 3.83
N ASP A 260 -3.26 8.44 2.72
CA ASP A 260 -3.34 9.67 1.92
C ASP A 260 -4.72 9.83 1.28
N ASN A 261 -5.29 8.78 0.68
CA ASN A 261 -6.62 8.86 0.07
C ASN A 261 -7.71 9.16 1.11
N ILE A 262 -7.70 8.51 2.27
CA ILE A 262 -8.69 8.77 3.34
C ILE A 262 -8.61 10.22 3.82
N ASN A 263 -7.40 10.79 3.87
CA ASN A 263 -7.21 12.16 4.33
C ASN A 263 -7.53 13.22 3.27
N LYS A 264 -7.41 12.88 1.99
CA LYS A 264 -7.54 13.84 0.87
C LYS A 264 -8.85 13.70 0.09
N SER A 265 -9.59 12.61 0.29
CA SER A 265 -10.89 12.38 -0.35
C SER A 265 -12.03 12.32 0.65
N ASN A 266 -13.23 12.73 0.22
CA ASN A 266 -14.45 12.63 1.01
C ASN A 266 -15.08 11.25 0.81
N MET A 267 -14.56 10.24 1.52
CA MET A 267 -15.08 8.88 1.44
C MET A 267 -16.42 8.73 2.17
N THR A 268 -17.33 7.92 1.60
CA THR A 268 -18.56 7.52 2.29
C THR A 268 -18.26 6.43 3.33
N ASN A 269 -19.21 6.14 4.22
CA ASN A 269 -19.05 5.02 5.16
C ASN A 269 -18.80 3.69 4.43
N LEU A 270 -19.46 3.47 3.30
CA LEU A 270 -19.26 2.26 2.50
C LEU A 270 -17.84 2.18 1.94
N ASP A 271 -17.28 3.29 1.46
CA ASP A 271 -15.93 3.33 0.91
C ASP A 271 -14.90 3.06 2.02
N LEU A 272 -15.05 3.69 3.19
CA LEU A 272 -14.19 3.45 4.34
C LEU A 272 -14.20 1.98 4.78
N GLN A 273 -15.36 1.33 4.76
CA GLN A 273 -15.47 -0.10 5.09
C GLN A 273 -14.80 -0.99 4.05
N LYS A 274 -14.88 -0.64 2.76
CA LYS A 274 -14.14 -1.35 1.69
C LYS A 274 -12.64 -1.24 1.90
N GLU A 275 -12.13 -0.04 2.20
CA GLU A 275 -10.69 0.16 2.46
C GLU A 275 -10.24 -0.58 3.72
N LYS A 276 -11.07 -0.62 4.77
CA LYS A 276 -10.80 -1.44 5.96
C LYS A 276 -10.73 -2.93 5.63
N SER A 277 -11.65 -3.43 4.81
CA SER A 277 -11.64 -4.82 4.35
C SER A 277 -10.38 -5.14 3.56
N LEU A 278 -9.99 -4.26 2.62
CA LEU A 278 -8.77 -4.41 1.83
C LEU A 278 -7.52 -4.46 2.72
N ALA A 279 -7.36 -3.48 3.61
CA ALA A 279 -6.23 -3.41 4.54
C ALA A 279 -6.16 -4.65 5.45
N THR A 280 -7.31 -5.16 5.91
CA THR A 280 -7.38 -6.38 6.72
C THR A 280 -6.89 -7.59 5.95
N ASN A 281 -7.38 -7.79 4.71
CA ASN A 281 -6.98 -8.92 3.88
C ASN A 281 -5.48 -8.90 3.57
N VAL A 282 -4.93 -7.74 3.20
CA VAL A 282 -3.49 -7.61 2.91
C VAL A 282 -2.64 -7.83 4.17
N SER A 283 -3.09 -7.35 5.34
CA SER A 283 -2.39 -7.62 6.60
C SER A 283 -2.38 -9.11 6.97
N LEU A 284 -3.45 -9.84 6.65
CA LEU A 284 -3.53 -11.28 6.86
C LEU A 284 -2.62 -12.02 5.87
N ASP A 285 -2.63 -11.64 4.60
CA ASP A 285 -1.74 -12.22 3.58
C ASP A 285 -0.26 -12.07 3.96
N MET A 286 0.14 -10.89 4.44
CA MET A 286 1.51 -10.67 4.96
C MET A 286 1.85 -11.55 6.17
N SER A 287 0.86 -11.84 7.03
CA SER A 287 1.07 -12.74 8.17
C SER A 287 1.23 -14.19 7.71
N ILE A 288 0.45 -14.62 6.71
CA ILE A 288 0.55 -15.96 6.11
C ILE A 288 1.91 -16.17 5.45
N ILE A 289 2.43 -15.15 4.74
CA ILE A 289 3.75 -15.21 4.11
C ILE A 289 4.85 -15.50 5.14
N LEU A 290 4.70 -15.09 6.40
CA LEU A 290 5.68 -15.31 7.48
C LEU A 290 5.54 -16.67 8.19
N ASP A 291 4.43 -17.38 7.99
CA ASP A 291 4.11 -18.60 8.76
C ASP A 291 4.09 -19.90 7.94
N ALA A 292 3.92 -19.85 6.63
CA ALA A 292 3.74 -21.05 5.82
C ALA A 292 5.06 -21.75 5.42
N ASN A 293 5.19 -23.04 5.75
CA ASN A 293 6.11 -24.03 5.14
C ASN A 293 7.56 -23.58 4.88
N MET A 294 8.14 -22.80 5.79
CA MET A 294 9.52 -22.30 5.68
C MET A 294 10.44 -22.90 6.75
N SER A 295 11.73 -22.98 6.45
CA SER A 295 12.71 -23.39 7.46
C SER A 295 12.90 -22.31 8.54
N LEU A 296 13.47 -22.68 9.68
CA LEU A 296 13.65 -21.76 10.81
C LEU A 296 14.59 -20.59 10.47
N SER A 297 15.65 -20.83 9.68
CA SER A 297 16.57 -19.77 9.23
C SER A 297 15.85 -18.76 8.33
N GLU A 298 15.08 -19.26 7.37
CA GLU A 298 14.24 -18.45 6.48
C GLU A 298 13.26 -17.60 7.27
N LYS A 299 12.52 -18.21 8.21
CA LYS A 299 11.59 -17.49 9.08
C LYS A 299 12.25 -16.37 9.86
N ASN A 300 13.40 -16.65 10.46
CA ASN A 300 14.14 -15.65 11.23
C ASN A 300 14.60 -14.47 10.39
N VAL A 301 15.02 -14.71 9.14
CA VAL A 301 15.42 -13.66 8.20
C VAL A 301 14.21 -12.81 7.80
N LEU A 302 13.11 -13.44 7.36
CA LEU A 302 11.93 -12.73 6.90
C LEU A 302 11.27 -11.92 8.04
N GLU A 303 11.20 -12.48 9.26
CA GLU A 303 10.74 -11.73 10.44
C GLU A 303 11.66 -10.53 10.75
N SER A 304 12.97 -10.69 10.57
CA SER A 304 13.93 -9.60 10.78
C SER A 304 13.71 -8.47 9.80
N ILE A 305 13.48 -8.78 8.52
CA ILE A 305 13.15 -7.80 7.49
C ILE A 305 11.81 -7.12 7.83
N PHE A 306 10.77 -7.92 8.11
CA PHE A 306 9.44 -7.43 8.45
C PHE A 306 9.46 -6.40 9.57
N ARG A 307 10.12 -6.73 10.69
CA ARG A 307 10.24 -5.82 11.85
C ARG A 307 10.92 -4.51 11.49
N THR A 308 11.89 -4.53 10.58
CA THR A 308 12.63 -3.35 10.15
C THR A 308 11.90 -2.48 9.12
N THR A 309 10.90 -3.01 8.39
CA THR A 309 10.15 -2.25 7.38
C THR A 309 9.30 -1.10 7.95
N GLY A 310 8.98 -1.14 9.25
CA GLY A 310 8.03 -0.20 9.87
C GLY A 310 6.56 -0.43 9.50
N PHE A 311 6.24 -1.50 8.78
CA PHE A 311 4.86 -1.84 8.36
C PHE A 311 3.89 -1.92 9.53
N GLY A 312 4.29 -2.52 10.66
CA GLY A 312 3.43 -2.64 11.84
C GLY A 312 2.92 -1.30 12.37
N ALA A 313 3.79 -0.29 12.46
CA ALA A 313 3.41 1.04 12.92
C ALA A 313 2.47 1.76 11.93
N LEU A 314 2.71 1.59 10.62
CA LEU A 314 1.85 2.14 9.58
C LEU A 314 0.47 1.47 9.57
N ARG A 315 0.44 0.14 9.73
CA ARG A 315 -0.77 -0.66 9.86
C ARG A 315 -1.63 -0.18 11.03
N ASP A 316 -1.04 -0.05 12.21
CA ASP A 316 -1.77 0.38 13.42
C ASP A 316 -2.31 1.81 13.25
N LYS A 317 -1.52 2.72 12.64
CA LYS A 317 -1.94 4.08 12.28
C LYS A 317 -3.15 4.07 11.34
N LEU A 318 -3.13 3.26 10.28
CA LEU A 318 -4.22 3.19 9.31
C LEU A 318 -5.51 2.66 9.95
N PHE A 319 -5.43 1.59 10.73
CA PHE A 319 -6.61 1.03 11.39
C PHE A 319 -7.26 2.02 12.36
N LEU A 320 -6.45 2.74 13.16
CA LEU A 320 -6.97 3.79 14.04
C LEU A 320 -7.65 4.91 13.25
N LEU A 321 -7.06 5.33 12.13
CA LEU A 321 -7.63 6.35 11.24
C LEU A 321 -8.99 5.88 10.66
N LEU A 322 -9.05 4.64 10.17
CA LEU A 322 -10.27 4.06 9.61
C LEU A 322 -11.38 3.95 10.65
N GLU A 323 -11.07 3.44 11.85
CA GLU A 323 -12.04 3.31 12.94
C GLU A 323 -12.61 4.67 13.34
N ASN A 324 -11.76 5.68 13.46
CA ASN A 324 -12.19 7.05 13.76
C ASN A 324 -13.12 7.61 12.66
N ARG A 325 -12.72 7.47 11.39
CA ARG A 325 -13.49 8.01 10.25
C ARG A 325 -14.84 7.30 10.09
N ILE A 326 -14.87 5.99 10.28
CA ILE A 326 -16.09 5.18 10.25
C ILE A 326 -17.03 5.62 11.37
N ALA A 327 -16.55 5.72 12.62
CA ALA A 327 -17.37 6.16 13.76
C ALA A 327 -17.98 7.55 13.53
N ILE A 328 -17.22 8.49 12.97
CA ILE A 328 -17.73 9.83 12.61
C ILE A 328 -18.80 9.73 11.50
N ALA A 329 -18.59 8.88 10.49
CA ALA A 329 -19.55 8.70 9.40
C ALA A 329 -20.86 8.06 9.91
N GLU A 330 -20.77 7.08 10.80
CA GLU A 330 -21.90 6.42 11.45
C GLU A 330 -22.68 7.39 12.34
N ALA A 331 -21.98 8.21 13.14
CA ALA A 331 -22.61 9.26 13.94
C ALA A 331 -23.41 10.25 13.06
N LYS A 332 -22.83 10.69 11.93
CA LYS A 332 -23.52 11.55 10.95
C LYS A 332 -24.74 10.88 10.32
N ILE A 333 -24.68 9.58 10.04
CA ILE A 333 -25.81 8.81 9.52
C ILE A 333 -26.92 8.73 10.59
N SER A 334 -26.56 8.44 11.84
CA SER A 334 -27.50 8.39 12.96
C SER A 334 -28.21 9.73 13.18
N GLU A 335 -27.47 10.85 13.19
CA GLU A 335 -28.06 12.19 13.28
C GLU A 335 -29.06 12.48 12.14
N ARG A 336 -28.73 12.07 10.91
CA ARG A 336 -29.65 12.22 9.76
C ARG A 336 -30.88 11.34 9.90
N GLN A 337 -30.73 10.10 10.37
CA GLN A 337 -31.85 9.19 10.61
C GLN A 337 -32.81 9.75 11.65
N VAL A 338 -32.32 10.38 12.72
CA VAL A 338 -33.16 11.06 13.70
C VAL A 338 -33.96 12.19 13.03
N LYS A 339 -33.31 13.04 12.22
CA LYS A 339 -34.00 14.12 11.49
C LYS A 339 -35.06 13.58 10.52
N TYR A 340 -34.73 12.55 9.75
CA TYR A 340 -35.70 11.92 8.86
C TYR A 340 -36.85 11.26 9.62
N GLY A 341 -36.57 10.63 10.76
CA GLY A 341 -37.59 10.08 11.65
C GLY A 341 -38.62 11.14 12.05
N ILE A 342 -38.17 12.32 12.48
CA ILE A 342 -39.06 13.45 12.84
C ILE A 342 -39.88 13.91 11.63
N VAL A 343 -39.28 14.06 10.45
CA VAL A 343 -40.00 14.47 9.23
C VAL A 343 -41.04 13.43 8.82
N THR A 344 -40.69 12.14 8.87
CA THR A 344 -41.61 11.04 8.57
C THR A 344 -42.77 11.02 9.57
N GLU A 345 -42.51 11.24 10.85
CA GLU A 345 -43.55 11.36 11.89
C GLU A 345 -44.50 12.54 11.62
N ILE A 346 -43.98 13.72 11.26
CA ILE A 346 -44.80 14.88 10.89
C ILE A 346 -45.66 14.59 9.66
N LEU A 347 -45.09 14.00 8.61
CA LEU A 347 -45.83 13.63 7.40
C LEU A 347 -46.91 12.60 7.68
N LEU A 348 -46.63 11.59 8.52
CA LEU A 348 -47.62 10.61 8.97
C LEU A 348 -48.79 11.29 9.68
N VAL A 349 -48.52 12.24 10.58
CA VAL A 349 -49.58 13.00 11.28
C VAL A 349 -50.41 13.82 10.28
N LEU A 350 -49.76 14.51 9.33
CA LEU A 350 -50.45 15.30 8.29
C LEU A 350 -51.33 14.43 7.39
N PHE A 351 -50.82 13.30 6.89
CA PHE A 351 -51.62 12.35 6.09
C PHE A 351 -52.83 11.86 6.88
N THR A 352 -52.61 11.51 8.14
CA THR A 352 -53.68 11.07 9.05
C THR A 352 -54.74 12.17 9.22
N LEU A 353 -54.34 13.43 9.44
CA LEU A 353 -55.27 14.57 9.53
C LEU A 353 -56.06 14.82 8.24
N VAL A 354 -55.42 14.73 7.07
CA VAL A 354 -56.08 14.88 5.77
C VAL A 354 -57.09 13.76 5.55
N SER A 355 -56.75 12.51 5.90
CA SER A 355 -57.67 11.38 5.81
C SER A 355 -58.91 11.51 6.70
N ILE A 356 -58.83 12.27 7.80
CA ILE A 356 -59.95 12.51 8.72
C ILE A 356 -60.81 13.72 8.31
N TYR A 357 -60.29 14.60 7.45
CA TYR A 357 -60.95 15.87 7.10
C TYR A 357 -62.35 15.68 6.49
N GLU A 358 -62.50 14.78 5.51
CA GLU A 358 -63.81 14.50 4.90
C GLU A 358 -64.82 13.92 5.91
N PRO A 359 -64.47 12.88 6.71
CA PRO A 359 -65.34 12.40 7.78
C PRO A 359 -65.78 13.49 8.77
N ILE A 360 -64.87 14.36 9.21
CA ILE A 360 -65.22 15.48 10.11
C ILE A 360 -66.13 16.49 9.42
N ARG A 361 -65.83 16.84 8.15
CA ARG A 361 -66.65 17.76 7.37
C ARG A 361 -68.08 17.23 7.21
N ASN A 362 -68.24 15.95 6.91
CA ASN A 362 -69.55 15.29 6.79
C ASN A 362 -70.32 15.27 8.11
N LEU A 363 -69.62 15.12 9.23
CA LEU A 363 -70.19 15.17 10.58
C LEU A 363 -70.69 16.58 10.94
N ILE A 364 -69.96 17.62 10.56
CA ILE A 364 -70.34 19.03 10.78
C ILE A 364 -71.46 19.47 9.83
N SER A 365 -71.49 18.99 8.59
CA SER A 365 -72.55 19.31 7.62
C SER A 365 -73.87 18.56 7.85
N GLY A 366 -73.94 17.70 8.88
CA GLY A 366 -75.15 16.95 9.23
C GLY A 366 -75.51 15.82 8.26
N SER A 367 -74.60 15.47 7.34
CA SER A 367 -74.78 14.44 6.30
C SER A 367 -73.98 13.19 6.65
N LEU A 368 -74.22 12.65 7.85
CA LEU A 368 -73.51 11.47 8.36
C LEU A 368 -73.91 10.21 7.59
N GLN A 369 -72.96 9.61 6.89
CA GLN A 369 -73.11 8.24 6.38
C GLN A 369 -72.52 7.24 7.39
N THR A 370 -73.01 6.00 7.41
CA THR A 370 -72.53 4.94 8.31
C THR A 370 -71.02 4.69 8.17
N VAL A 371 -70.46 4.97 6.99
CA VAL A 371 -69.03 4.88 6.67
C VAL A 371 -68.19 5.88 7.49
N ASP A 372 -68.72 7.09 7.74
CA ASP A 372 -68.03 8.13 8.51
C ASP A 372 -67.88 7.74 9.99
N ILE A 373 -68.88 7.04 10.56
CA ILE A 373 -68.86 6.55 11.95
C ILE A 373 -67.81 5.44 12.12
N VAL A 374 -67.72 4.51 11.16
CA VAL A 374 -66.72 3.43 11.17
C VAL A 374 -65.30 3.99 11.07
N LEU A 375 -65.09 4.98 10.20
CA LEU A 375 -63.82 5.70 10.09
C LEU A 375 -63.47 6.43 11.41
N GLY A 376 -64.43 7.09 12.05
CA GLY A 376 -64.21 7.75 13.35
C GLY A 376 -63.78 6.80 14.47
N ILE A 377 -64.38 5.60 14.57
CA ILE A 377 -63.99 4.59 15.56
C ILE A 377 -62.57 4.07 15.27
N PHE A 378 -62.27 3.76 14.00
CA PHE A 378 -60.95 3.30 13.59
C PHE A 378 -59.87 4.35 13.93
N MET A 379 -60.20 5.62 13.75
CA MET A 379 -59.34 6.75 14.07
C MET A 379 -59.06 6.91 15.57
N ILE A 380 -60.06 6.74 16.44
CA ILE A 380 -59.87 6.76 17.89
C ILE A 380 -58.95 5.61 18.34
N VAL A 381 -59.15 4.41 17.77
CA VAL A 381 -58.30 3.26 18.07
C VAL A 381 -56.84 3.51 17.64
N ILE A 382 -56.63 4.03 16.43
CA ILE A 382 -55.29 4.41 15.95
C ILE A 382 -54.68 5.48 16.87
N PHE A 383 -55.44 6.51 17.25
CA PHE A 383 -54.96 7.58 18.11
C PHE A 383 -54.53 7.06 19.50
N ILE A 384 -55.30 6.14 20.09
CA ILE A 384 -54.95 5.49 21.36
C ILE A 384 -53.67 4.66 21.21
N ILE A 385 -53.53 3.88 20.13
CA ILE A 385 -52.34 3.06 19.87
C ILE A 385 -51.10 3.96 19.69
N CYS A 386 -51.20 5.02 18.87
CA CYS A 386 -50.12 5.97 18.66
C CYS A 386 -49.72 6.69 19.96
N SER A 387 -50.69 7.11 20.77
CA SER A 387 -50.43 7.76 22.06
C SER A 387 -49.69 6.83 23.03
N ILE A 388 -50.08 5.55 23.09
CA ILE A 388 -49.39 4.54 23.92
C ILE A 388 -47.97 4.30 23.42
N MET A 389 -47.75 4.24 22.10
CA MET A 389 -46.43 4.04 21.51
C MET A 389 -45.49 5.22 21.79
N ILE A 390 -45.98 6.46 21.75
CA ILE A 390 -45.19 7.66 22.06
C ILE A 390 -44.81 7.68 23.55
N ILE A 391 -45.76 7.44 24.46
CA ILE A 391 -45.52 7.43 25.91
C ILE A 391 -44.53 6.33 26.32
N ARG A 392 -44.49 5.20 25.61
CA ARG A 392 -43.53 4.11 25.85
C ARG A 392 -42.14 4.37 25.30
N ARG A 393 -41.95 5.34 24.39
CA ARG A 393 -40.65 5.64 23.77
C ARG A 393 -39.83 6.65 24.57
N GLU A 394 -40.47 7.41 25.47
CA GLU A 394 -39.83 8.38 26.38
C GLU A 394 -39.44 7.79 27.75
N LYS A 395 -39.77 6.52 28.03
CA LYS A 395 -39.25 5.73 29.16
C LYS A 395 -38.27 4.69 28.65
#